data_AF-A0A1V6EP39-F1
#
_entry.id   AF-A0A1V6EP39-F1
#
_cell.length_a   1.000
_cell.length_b   1.000
_cell.length_c   1.000
_cell.angle_alpha   90.00
_cell.angle_beta   90.00
_cell.angle_gamma   90.00
#
_symmetry.space_group_name_H-M   'P 1'
#
loop_
_entity.id
_entity.type
_entity.pdbx_description
1 polymer ?
#
loop_
_entity_poly.entity_id
_entity_poly.type
_entity_poly.pdbx_seq_one_letter_code
_entity_poly.pdbx_strand_id
1 'polypeptide(L)'
;MPEGSWEIRIGIKTREKNIVQIYVDGIPNGIPLDMGKNAEHPDIGYIADDLTEDDGVTNDKDLRNRGWMKAPEYFCMYPSGRSGRDDWNSLRRILGIYTLGDGKTHTFRMKSVLSSNTSDYFGYDYIEFVPKGLLETEDRY
;
A
#
# COMPACT_ATOMS: atom_id res chain seq x y z
N MET A 1 10.11 11.41 -13.52
CA MET A 1 8.98 12.25 -13.03
C MET A 1 9.47 13.67 -12.86
N PRO A 2 8.62 14.69 -13.03
CA PRO A 2 8.97 16.08 -12.75
C PRO A 2 9.44 16.28 -11.31
N GLU A 3 10.25 17.32 -11.08
CA GLU A 3 10.65 17.72 -9.75
C GLU A 3 9.41 18.02 -8.89
N GLY A 4 9.36 17.45 -7.69
CA GLY A 4 8.28 17.71 -6.75
C GLY A 4 8.27 16.77 -5.56
N SER A 5 7.29 16.97 -4.67
CA SER A 5 7.02 16.06 -3.57
C SER A 5 5.94 15.05 -3.97
N TRP A 6 6.23 13.77 -3.78
CA TRP A 6 5.40 12.65 -4.18
C TRP A 6 5.19 11.71 -3.00
N GLU A 7 3.94 11.36 -2.71
CA GLU A 7 3.65 10.20 -1.87
C GLU A 7 3.86 8.93 -2.70
N ILE A 8 4.68 8.02 -2.17
CA ILE A 8 4.87 6.70 -2.77
C ILE A 8 4.04 5.68 -1.99
N ARG A 9 3.32 4.84 -2.73
CA ARG A 9 2.53 3.73 -2.19
C ARG A 9 2.78 2.46 -2.96
N ILE A 10 2.50 1.33 -2.34
CA ILE A 10 2.60 0.01 -2.98
C ILE A 10 1.30 -0.75 -2.76
N GLY A 11 0.72 -1.24 -3.85
CA GLY A 11 -0.35 -2.24 -3.81
C GLY A 11 0.22 -3.60 -3.44
N ILE A 12 -0.28 -4.18 -2.35
CA ILE A 12 0.17 -5.47 -1.84
C ILE A 12 -1.02 -6.42 -1.66
N LYS A 13 -0.72 -7.72 -1.74
CA LYS A 13 -1.60 -8.76 -1.23
C LYS A 13 -1.31 -9.05 0.23
N THR A 14 -2.37 -9.17 1.02
CA THR A 14 -2.26 -9.62 2.40
C THR A 14 -2.20 -11.15 2.45
N ARG A 15 -1.90 -11.74 3.61
CA ARG A 15 -1.71 -13.19 3.81
C ARG A 15 -0.60 -13.83 2.98
N GLU A 16 0.25 -13.02 2.34
CA GLU A 16 1.48 -13.49 1.72
C GLU A 16 2.50 -13.74 2.85
N LYS A 17 3.04 -14.96 2.94
CA LYS A 17 3.88 -15.39 4.07
C LYS A 17 5.30 -14.79 4.03
N ASN A 18 5.45 -13.53 3.65
CA ASN A 18 6.73 -12.86 3.51
C ASN A 18 6.84 -11.65 4.45
N ILE A 19 8.05 -11.39 4.91
CA ILE A 19 8.40 -10.17 5.65
C ILE A 19 9.42 -9.42 4.81
N VAL A 20 9.09 -8.19 4.42
CA VAL A 20 9.87 -7.43 3.44
C VAL A 20 10.34 -6.10 4.00
N GLN A 21 11.65 -5.87 3.95
CA GLN A 21 12.22 -4.55 4.18
C GLN A 21 12.21 -3.76 2.88
N ILE A 22 11.62 -2.58 2.95
CA ILE A 22 11.57 -1.62 1.84
C ILE A 22 12.66 -0.56 2.05
N TYR A 23 13.28 -0.11 0.97
CA TYR A 23 14.28 0.95 0.95
C TYR A 23 13.95 1.97 -0.16
N VAL A 24 14.13 3.24 0.16
CA VAL A 24 14.12 4.35 -0.80
C VAL A 24 15.47 5.03 -0.73
N ASP A 25 16.18 5.12 -1.86
CA ASP A 25 17.54 5.65 -1.96
C ASP A 25 18.54 5.00 -0.98
N GLY A 26 18.39 3.69 -0.80
CA GLY A 26 19.22 2.90 0.11
C GLY A 26 18.87 3.05 1.60
N ILE A 27 17.95 3.95 1.95
CA ILE A 27 17.50 4.18 3.33
C ILE A 27 16.33 3.24 3.64
N PRO A 28 16.38 2.44 4.74
CA PRO A 28 15.26 1.62 5.16
C PRO A 28 14.02 2.48 5.43
N ASN A 29 12.89 2.10 4.85
CA ASN A 29 11.60 2.72 5.10
C ASN A 29 10.87 1.97 6.22
N GLY A 30 10.89 2.54 7.42
CA GLY A 30 10.22 1.97 8.59
C GLY A 30 10.73 0.57 8.97
N ILE A 31 9.93 -0.13 9.77
CA ILE A 31 10.15 -1.54 10.12
C ILE A 31 9.80 -2.45 8.93
N PRO A 32 10.37 -3.66 8.85
CA PRO A 32 9.96 -4.64 7.84
C PRO A 32 8.45 -4.86 7.84
N LEU A 33 7.87 -4.88 6.64
CA LEU A 33 6.47 -5.11 6.40
C LEU A 33 6.16 -6.60 6.50
N ASP A 34 5.37 -6.99 7.49
CA ASP A 34 4.79 -8.33 7.58
C ASP A 34 3.55 -8.42 6.68
N MET A 35 3.69 -9.10 5.55
CA MET A 35 2.61 -9.28 4.57
C MET A 35 1.68 -10.46 4.94
N GLY A 36 2.02 -11.23 5.97
CA GLY A 36 1.26 -12.39 6.41
C GLY A 36 0.02 -12.02 7.24
N LYS A 37 -0.08 -10.75 7.66
CA LYS A 37 -1.23 -10.25 8.40
C LYS A 37 -2.48 -10.23 7.51
N ASN A 38 -3.62 -10.56 8.12
CA ASN A 38 -4.92 -10.32 7.50
C ASN A 38 -5.23 -8.82 7.52
N ALA A 39 -6.02 -8.32 6.59
CA ALA A 39 -6.38 -6.91 6.56
C ALA A 39 -7.12 -6.42 7.81
N GLU A 40 -7.91 -7.28 8.45
CA GLU A 40 -8.63 -6.95 9.69
C GLU A 40 -7.73 -6.97 10.94
N HIS A 41 -6.45 -7.36 10.81
CA HIS A 41 -5.51 -7.38 11.93
C HIS A 41 -5.46 -5.99 12.60
N PRO A 42 -5.42 -5.86 13.94
CA PRO A 42 -5.51 -4.57 14.63
C PRO A 42 -4.49 -3.52 14.17
N ASP A 43 -3.29 -3.93 13.77
CA ASP A 43 -2.24 -3.05 13.19
C ASP A 43 -2.62 -2.43 11.84
N ILE A 44 -3.52 -3.07 11.10
CA ILE A 44 -4.08 -2.61 9.82
C ILE A 44 -5.45 -2.01 10.11
N GLY A 45 -6.44 -2.85 10.44
CA GLY A 45 -7.78 -2.46 10.86
C GLY A 45 -8.73 -2.16 9.71
N TYR A 46 -8.59 -2.87 8.59
CA TYR A 46 -9.55 -2.80 7.50
C TYR A 46 -10.95 -3.22 7.97
N ILE A 47 -11.97 -2.49 7.51
CA ILE A 47 -13.39 -2.84 7.63
C ILE A 47 -14.01 -2.66 6.25
N ALA A 48 -14.75 -3.63 5.72
CA ALA A 48 -15.43 -3.47 4.44
C ALA A 48 -16.43 -2.30 4.47
N ASP A 49 -16.58 -1.56 3.36
CA ASP A 49 -17.41 -0.35 3.30
C ASP A 49 -18.87 -0.65 3.68
N ASP A 50 -19.41 -1.78 3.19
CA ASP A 50 -20.77 -2.26 3.45
C ASP A 50 -21.04 -2.67 4.92
N LEU A 51 -19.98 -2.76 5.74
CA LEU A 51 -20.07 -3.02 7.18
C LEU A 51 -19.94 -1.74 8.03
N THR A 52 -19.85 -0.57 7.40
CA THR A 52 -19.74 0.74 8.08
C THR A 52 -20.99 1.59 7.84
N GLU A 53 -21.29 2.49 8.78
CA GLU A 53 -22.43 3.42 8.64
C GLU A 53 -22.15 4.58 7.68
N ASP A 54 -20.87 4.86 7.40
CA ASP A 54 -20.41 6.01 6.63
C ASP A 54 -19.69 5.63 5.33
N ASP A 55 -19.95 4.41 4.82
CA ASP A 55 -19.40 3.90 3.56
C ASP A 55 -17.86 4.01 3.51
N GLY A 56 -17.22 3.66 4.61
CA GLY A 56 -15.77 3.54 4.76
C GLY A 56 -15.03 4.82 5.11
N VAL A 57 -15.69 5.99 5.16
CA VAL A 57 -15.01 7.28 5.30
C VAL A 57 -14.15 7.37 6.56
N THR A 58 -14.66 6.90 7.70
CA THR A 58 -13.90 6.88 8.95
C THR A 58 -12.80 5.82 8.93
N ASN A 59 -13.09 4.64 8.37
CA ASN A 59 -12.08 3.57 8.28
C ASN A 59 -10.91 3.97 7.37
N ASP A 60 -11.16 4.69 6.28
CA ASP A 60 -10.12 5.20 5.39
C ASP A 60 -9.16 6.18 6.11
N LYS A 61 -9.71 7.05 6.96
CA LYS A 61 -8.89 7.94 7.81
C LYS A 61 -8.04 7.15 8.79
N ASP A 62 -8.63 6.15 9.45
CA ASP A 62 -7.93 5.30 10.41
C ASP A 62 -6.83 4.47 9.76
N LEU A 63 -7.10 3.90 8.59
CA LEU A 63 -6.12 3.18 7.78
C LEU A 63 -4.96 4.12 7.41
N ARG A 64 -5.26 5.31 6.88
CA ARG A 64 -4.23 6.28 6.48
C ARG A 64 -3.36 6.71 7.65
N ASN A 65 -3.95 6.92 8.83
CA ASN A 65 -3.21 7.20 10.08
C ASN A 65 -2.24 6.08 10.48
N ARG A 66 -2.51 4.83 10.06
CA ARG A 66 -1.65 3.66 10.28
C ARG A 66 -0.70 3.39 9.11
N GLY A 67 -0.72 4.23 8.07
CA GLY A 67 0.08 4.10 6.86
C GLY A 67 -0.48 3.09 5.85
N TRP A 68 -1.78 2.84 5.90
CA TRP A 68 -2.49 1.92 5.01
C TRP A 68 -3.58 2.65 4.23
N MET A 69 -3.99 2.10 3.10
CA MET A 69 -5.23 2.45 2.42
C MET A 69 -5.85 1.16 1.86
N LYS A 70 -7.16 1.18 1.62
CA LYS A 70 -7.80 0.14 0.80
C LYS A 70 -7.22 0.15 -0.60
N ALA A 71 -7.31 -0.97 -1.31
CA ALA A 71 -7.04 -0.97 -2.73
C ALA A 71 -7.97 0.01 -3.49
N PRO A 72 -7.59 0.43 -4.70
CA PRO A 72 -8.32 1.41 -5.48
C PRO A 72 -9.56 0.81 -6.16
N GLU A 73 -10.50 1.68 -6.54
CA GLU A 73 -11.70 1.28 -7.27
C GLU A 73 -11.48 1.05 -8.78
N TYR A 74 -10.38 1.54 -9.36
CA TYR A 74 -10.21 1.57 -10.82
C TYR A 74 -9.92 0.21 -11.47
N PHE A 75 -9.57 -0.82 -10.70
CA PHE A 75 -9.43 -2.17 -11.21
C PHE A 75 -10.48 -3.10 -10.61
N CYS A 76 -10.89 -4.10 -11.39
CA CYS A 76 -11.81 -5.12 -10.96
C CYS A 76 -11.12 -6.47 -10.83
N MET A 77 -11.57 -7.26 -9.85
CA MET A 77 -11.13 -8.63 -9.70
C MET A 77 -11.89 -9.54 -10.64
N TYR A 78 -11.16 -10.30 -11.44
CA TYR A 78 -11.73 -11.40 -12.20
C TYR A 78 -11.84 -12.66 -11.34
N PRO A 79 -12.94 -13.44 -11.40
CA PRO A 79 -14.15 -13.24 -12.21
C PRO A 79 -15.28 -12.51 -11.45
N SER A 80 -15.07 -12.04 -10.21
CA SER A 80 -16.14 -11.53 -9.35
C SER A 80 -16.73 -10.20 -9.83
N GLY A 81 -15.98 -9.42 -10.62
CA GLY A 81 -16.37 -8.07 -11.04
C GLY A 81 -16.35 -7.03 -9.92
N ARG A 82 -15.91 -7.41 -8.71
CA ARG A 82 -15.75 -6.50 -7.58
C ARG A 82 -14.57 -5.57 -7.78
N SER A 83 -14.65 -4.37 -7.24
CA SER A 83 -13.52 -3.44 -7.25
C SER A 83 -12.37 -3.97 -6.40
N GLY A 84 -11.15 -3.49 -6.65
CA GLY A 84 -10.01 -3.77 -5.77
C GLY A 84 -10.27 -3.33 -4.33
N ARG A 85 -10.96 -2.19 -4.16
CA ARG A 85 -11.36 -1.64 -2.86
C ARG A 85 -12.19 -2.59 -2.00
N ASP A 86 -13.06 -3.37 -2.63
CA ASP A 86 -13.92 -4.36 -1.96
C ASP A 86 -13.18 -5.67 -1.60
N ASP A 87 -11.92 -5.80 -2.01
CA ASP A 87 -11.10 -6.96 -1.70
C ASP A 87 -10.32 -6.75 -0.41
N TRP A 88 -10.74 -7.47 0.64
CA TRP A 88 -10.01 -7.52 1.91
C TRP A 88 -8.58 -8.04 1.74
N ASN A 89 -8.25 -8.73 0.65
CA ASN A 89 -6.89 -9.22 0.42
C ASN A 89 -5.99 -8.23 -0.33
N SER A 90 -6.50 -7.08 -0.77
CA SER A 90 -5.76 -6.07 -1.53
C SER A 90 -5.69 -4.75 -0.76
N LEU A 91 -4.48 -4.34 -0.38
CA LEU A 91 -4.28 -3.08 0.32
C LEU A 91 -3.17 -2.26 -0.31
N ARG A 92 -3.13 -0.98 0.01
CA ARG A 92 -2.02 -0.09 -0.31
C ARG A 92 -1.24 0.23 0.96
N ARG A 93 0.08 0.07 0.92
CA ARG A 93 0.99 0.54 1.96
C ARG A 93 1.55 1.90 1.58
N ILE A 94 1.32 2.90 2.42
CA ILE A 94 1.95 4.23 2.28
C ILE A 94 3.38 4.14 2.80
N LEU A 95 4.34 4.50 1.95
CA LEU A 95 5.76 4.51 2.33
C LEU A 95 6.17 5.87 2.89
N GLY A 96 5.59 6.93 2.35
CA GLY A 96 5.85 8.31 2.78
C GLY A 96 5.90 9.27 1.60
N ILE A 97 6.25 10.52 1.91
CA ILE A 97 6.43 11.59 0.93
C ILE A 97 7.92 11.79 0.68
N TYR A 98 8.29 11.80 -0.60
CA TYR A 98 9.67 11.95 -1.06
C TYR A 98 9.77 13.09 -2.06
N THR A 99 10.86 13.85 -2.02
CA THR A 99 11.18 14.79 -3.09
C THR A 99 11.91 14.03 -4.19
N LEU A 100 11.31 13.98 -5.38
CA LEU A 100 11.81 13.25 -6.53
C LEU A 100 11.97 14.20 -7.71
N GLY A 101 12.78 13.81 -8.70
CA GLY A 101 12.87 14.54 -9.98
C GLY A 101 13.89 15.68 -10.00
N ASP A 102 14.85 15.69 -9.08
CA ASP A 102 15.97 16.64 -8.99
C ASP A 102 17.12 16.34 -9.99
N GLY A 103 16.80 15.68 -11.10
CA GLY A 103 17.76 15.19 -12.08
C GLY A 103 18.56 13.96 -11.63
N LYS A 104 18.28 13.37 -10.46
CA LYS A 104 18.95 12.16 -9.97
C LYS A 104 18.14 10.90 -10.24
N THR A 105 18.87 9.79 -10.28
CA THR A 105 18.28 8.45 -10.24
C THR A 105 17.92 8.12 -8.80
N HIS A 106 16.63 7.92 -8.55
CA HIS A 106 16.14 7.37 -7.29
C HIS A 106 16.03 5.85 -7.37
N THR A 107 16.29 5.18 -6.26
CA THR A 107 16.22 3.72 -6.17
C THR A 107 15.14 3.28 -5.22
N PHE A 108 14.36 2.30 -5.67
CA PHE A 108 13.37 1.62 -4.87
C PHE A 108 13.78 0.16 -4.75
N ARG A 109 13.98 -0.34 -3.52
CA ARG A 109 14.43 -1.71 -3.30
C ARG A 109 13.59 -2.38 -2.24
N MET A 110 13.06 -3.54 -2.57
CA MET A 110 12.44 -4.46 -1.61
C MET A 110 13.38 -5.65 -1.39
N LYS A 111 13.49 -6.11 -0.14
CA LYS A 111 14.28 -7.28 0.22
C LYS A 111 13.50 -8.13 1.21
N SER A 112 13.28 -9.40 0.89
CA SER A 112 12.78 -10.36 1.87
C SER A 112 13.78 -10.48 3.03
N VAL A 113 13.25 -10.45 4.26
CA VAL A 113 14.01 -10.64 5.49
C VAL A 113 14.14 -12.13 5.84
N LEU A 114 13.33 -12.98 5.21
CA LEU A 114 13.34 -14.42 5.40
C LEU A 114 14.54 -15.04 4.63
N SER A 115 15.20 -16.03 5.24
CA SER A 115 16.52 -16.50 4.80
C SER A 115 16.55 -17.68 3.82
N SER A 116 15.44 -18.40 3.54
CA SER A 116 15.20 -19.25 2.34
C SER A 116 14.11 -20.35 2.52
N ASN A 117 13.60 -20.80 1.36
CA ASN A 117 12.91 -22.08 1.04
C ASN A 117 11.43 -22.33 1.37
N THR A 118 10.72 -21.31 1.80
CA THR A 118 9.26 -21.32 1.75
C THR A 118 8.82 -20.69 0.42
N SER A 119 7.71 -21.15 -0.14
CA SER A 119 7.07 -20.61 -1.36
C SER A 119 6.49 -19.21 -1.11
N ASP A 120 7.25 -18.35 -0.45
CA ASP A 120 6.80 -17.08 0.09
C ASP A 120 6.96 -16.04 -1.00
N TYR A 121 5.86 -15.84 -1.72
CA TYR A 121 5.79 -14.84 -2.76
C TYR A 121 5.94 -13.46 -2.14
N PHE A 122 6.75 -12.63 -2.78
CA PHE A 122 6.64 -11.19 -2.61
C PHE A 122 5.74 -10.67 -3.72
N GLY A 123 4.43 -10.72 -3.48
CA GLY A 123 3.42 -10.19 -4.39
C GLY A 123 3.17 -8.71 -4.14
N TYR A 124 3.71 -7.85 -5.00
CA TYR A 124 3.25 -6.48 -5.14
C TYR A 124 2.61 -6.31 -6.51
N ASP A 125 1.46 -5.65 -6.55
CA ASP A 125 0.67 -5.52 -7.78
C ASP A 125 1.07 -4.27 -8.57
N TYR A 126 1.33 -3.16 -7.88
CA TYR A 126 1.65 -1.86 -8.49
C TYR A 126 2.35 -0.94 -7.49
N ILE A 127 2.96 0.12 -8.02
CA ILE A 127 3.54 1.23 -7.26
C ILE A 127 2.87 2.52 -7.73
N GLU A 128 2.38 3.33 -6.80
CA GLU A 128 1.79 4.63 -7.09
C GLU A 128 2.76 5.76 -6.72
N PHE A 129 2.84 6.76 -7.59
CA PHE A 129 3.54 8.02 -7.35
C PHE A 129 2.50 9.14 -7.41
N VAL A 130 2.07 9.62 -6.24
CA VAL A 130 0.99 10.61 -6.14
C VAL A 130 1.59 11.98 -5.81
N PRO A 131 1.40 13.02 -6.64
CA PRO A 131 1.84 14.37 -6.30
C PRO A 131 1.23 14.81 -4.97
N LYS A 132 2.03 15.37 -4.07
CA LYS A 132 1.58 15.80 -2.74
C LYS A 132 0.36 16.75 -2.80
N GLY A 133 0.32 17.62 -3.80
CA GLY A 133 -0.78 18.58 -3.98
C GLY A 133 -2.12 17.94 -4.35
N LEU A 134 -2.15 16.67 -4.76
CA LEU A 134 -3.39 15.96 -5.06
C LEU A 134 -3.94 15.19 -3.85
N LEU A 135 -3.13 14.96 -2.80
CA LEU A 135 -3.53 14.16 -1.64
C LEU A 135 -4.73 14.74 -0.87
N GLU A 136 -4.92 16.06 -0.91
CA GLU A 136 -6.03 16.72 -0.21
C GLU A 136 -7.38 16.50 -0.90
N THR A 137 -7.35 16.27 -2.21
CA THR A 137 -8.52 16.09 -3.07
C THR A 137 -8.67 14.65 -3.55
N GLU A 138 -7.72 13.80 -3.20
CA GLU A 138 -7.71 12.41 -3.59
C GLU A 138 -8.77 11.66 -2.80
N ASP A 139 -9.75 11.17 -3.55
CA ASP A 139 -10.82 10.34 -3.01
C ASP A 139 -10.47 8.84 -3.21
N ARG A 140 -11.48 7.96 -3.22
CA ARG A 140 -11.43 6.49 -3.33
C ARG A 140 -10.63 5.86 -4.49
N TYR A 141 -9.93 6.66 -5.29
CA TYR A 141 -9.14 6.21 -6.45
C TYR A 141 -7.90 5.41 -6.08
#